data_AF-A0A2X2SPV6-F1
#
_entry.id   AF-A0A2X2SPV6-F1
#
_cell.length_a   1.000
_cell.length_b   1.000
_cell.length_c   1.000
_cell.angle_alpha   90.00
_cell.angle_beta   90.00
_cell.angle_gamma   90.00
#
_symmetry.space_group_name_H-M   'P 1'
#
loop_
_entity.id
_entity.type
_entity.pdbx_description
1 polymer ?
#
loop_
_entity_poly.entity_id
_entity_poly.type
_entity_poly.pdbx_seq_one_letter_code
_entity_poly.pdbx_strand_id
1 'polypeptide(L)'
;MILKEIQQSIEAVTGEPLKGSLDNKKIFCGLARKHDNASQSKIAEYLQIPLSNISYYLKQHAILSKTIGYSYVFKQIEADLIHRCQ
;
A
#
# COMPACT_ATOMS: atom_id res chain seq x y z
N MET A 1 11.48 -7.48 3.96
CA MET A 1 11.98 -6.21 4.51
C MET A 1 11.26 -5.00 3.89
N ILE A 2 10.76 -5.07 2.65
CA ILE A 2 10.02 -3.99 1.99
C ILE A 2 8.67 -3.61 2.65
N LEU A 3 7.91 -4.56 3.21
CA LEU A 3 6.58 -4.26 3.78
C LEU A 3 6.61 -3.18 4.88
N LYS A 4 7.67 -3.17 5.69
CA LYS A 4 7.86 -2.15 6.73
C LYS A 4 8.11 -0.77 6.12
N GLU A 5 8.97 -0.70 5.12
CA GLU A 5 9.29 0.57 4.43
C GLU A 5 8.07 1.13 3.67
N ILE A 6 7.26 0.26 3.08
CA ILE A 6 5.98 0.67 2.47
C ILE A 6 5.06 1.30 3.52
N GLN A 7 4.91 0.66 4.68
CA GLN A 7 4.09 1.22 5.76
C GLN A 7 4.62 2.60 6.19
N GLN A 8 5.93 2.71 6.44
CA GLN A 8 6.54 3.96 6.88
C GLN A 8 6.36 5.08 5.85
N SER A 9 6.48 4.77 4.56
CA SER A 9 6.29 5.76 3.49
C SER A 9 4.84 6.24 3.42
N ILE A 10 3.87 5.35 3.60
CA ILE A 10 2.44 5.71 3.65
C ILE A 10 2.17 6.63 4.85
N GLU A 11 2.64 6.26 6.03
CA GLU A 11 2.41 7.00 7.27
C GLU A 11 3.10 8.38 7.23
N ALA A 12 4.30 8.47 6.64
CA ALA A 12 5.01 9.73 6.48
C ALA A 12 4.33 10.70 5.52
N VAL A 13 3.83 10.20 4.37
CA VAL A 13 3.22 11.05 3.33
C VAL A 13 1.78 11.45 3.68
N THR A 14 1.01 10.53 4.26
CA THR A 14 -0.41 10.79 4.58
C THR A 14 -0.62 11.40 5.95
N GLY A 15 0.36 11.26 6.86
CA GLY A 15 0.21 11.63 8.27
C GLY A 15 -0.76 10.73 9.04
N GLU A 16 -1.26 9.66 8.42
CA GLU A 16 -2.25 8.76 9.01
C GLU A 16 -1.69 7.34 9.18
N PRO A 17 -2.05 6.64 10.27
CA PRO A 17 -1.62 5.26 10.47
C PRO A 17 -2.20 4.34 9.38
N LEU A 18 -1.38 3.39 8.91
CA LEU A 18 -1.81 2.43 7.87
C LEU A 18 -3.06 1.64 8.28
N LYS A 19 -3.18 1.28 9.56
CA LYS A 19 -4.31 0.51 10.07
C LYS A 19 -5.62 1.31 10.10
N GLY A 20 -5.57 2.64 10.15
CA GLY A 20 -6.73 3.53 10.31
C GLY A 20 -7.47 3.84 9.00
N SER A 21 -6.78 3.80 7.85
CA SER A 21 -7.34 4.21 6.56
C SER A 21 -7.49 3.05 5.58
N LEU A 22 -8.69 2.91 5.00
CA LEU A 22 -8.95 1.91 3.95
C LEU A 22 -8.16 2.22 2.67
N ASP A 23 -7.99 3.50 2.33
CA ASP A 23 -7.23 3.89 1.15
C ASP A 23 -5.73 3.60 1.34
N ASN A 24 -5.21 3.85 2.55
CA ASN A 24 -3.84 3.47 2.90
C ASN A 24 -3.62 1.96 2.77
N LYS A 25 -4.57 1.13 3.23
CA LYS A 25 -4.50 -0.34 3.04
C LYS A 25 -4.51 -0.75 1.57
N LYS A 26 -5.31 -0.08 0.73
CA LYS A 26 -5.33 -0.32 -0.74
C LYS A 26 -4.00 0.05 -1.38
N ILE A 27 -3.44 1.23 -1.03
CA ILE A 27 -2.14 1.70 -1.52
C ILE A 27 -1.03 0.73 -1.09
N PHE A 28 -1.02 0.33 0.19
CA PHE A 28 -0.08 -0.65 0.72
C PHE A 28 -0.09 -1.96 -0.07
N CYS A 29 -1.28 -2.51 -0.34
CA CYS A 29 -1.41 -3.74 -1.12
C CYS A 29 -0.86 -3.56 -2.55
N GLY A 30 -1.14 -2.42 -3.19
CA GLY A 30 -0.63 -2.09 -4.52
C GLY A 30 0.91 -2.03 -4.57
N LEU A 31 1.52 -1.31 -3.63
CA LEU A 31 2.98 -1.19 -3.53
C LEU A 31 3.64 -2.52 -3.18
N ALA A 32 3.06 -3.29 -2.27
CA ALA A 32 3.60 -4.60 -1.86
C ALA A 32 3.63 -5.59 -3.04
N ARG A 33 2.62 -5.54 -3.92
CA ARG A 33 2.62 -6.34 -5.15
C ARG A 33 3.60 -5.82 -6.19
N LYS A 34 3.75 -4.50 -6.31
CA LYS A 34 4.61 -3.86 -7.33
C LYS A 34 6.11 -4.00 -7.01
N HIS A 35 6.51 -3.80 -5.76
CA HIS A 35 7.93 -3.68 -5.37
C HIS A 35 8.48 -4.87 -4.58
N ASP A 36 7.67 -5.57 -3.77
CA ASP A 36 8.12 -6.77 -3.02
C ASP A 36 7.69 -8.09 -3.67
N ASN A 37 6.89 -8.04 -4.75
CA ASN A 37 6.13 -9.17 -5.30
C ASN A 37 5.46 -10.02 -4.19
N ALA A 38 5.03 -9.38 -3.09
CA ALA A 38 4.57 -10.08 -1.91
C ALA A 38 3.33 -10.93 -2.22
N SER A 39 3.27 -12.16 -1.69
CA SER A 39 2.06 -12.98 -1.81
C SER A 39 0.91 -12.33 -1.04
N GLN A 40 -0.34 -12.55 -1.47
CA GLN A 40 -1.49 -12.02 -0.74
C GLN A 40 -1.53 -12.54 0.70
N SER A 41 -1.11 -13.78 0.94
CA SER A 41 -1.01 -14.37 2.28
C SER A 41 0.00 -13.63 3.16
N LYS A 42 1.17 -13.28 2.63
CA LYS A 42 2.19 -12.48 3.35
C LYS A 42 1.66 -11.09 3.71
N ILE A 43 0.92 -10.46 2.80
CA ILE A 43 0.28 -9.15 3.05
C ILE A 43 -0.81 -9.27 4.13
N ALA A 44 -1.64 -10.32 4.05
CA ALA A 44 -2.70 -10.61 5.02
C ALA A 44 -2.14 -10.82 6.43
N GLU A 45 -1.06 -11.60 6.54
CA GLU A 45 -0.33 -11.84 7.79
C GLU A 45 0.23 -10.53 8.36
N TYR A 46 0.90 -9.73 7.54
CA TYR A 46 1.47 -8.44 7.96
C TYR A 46 0.40 -7.47 8.49
N LEU A 47 -0.72 -7.35 7.76
CA LEU A 47 -1.83 -6.47 8.14
C LEU A 47 -2.72 -7.07 9.24
N GLN A 48 -2.55 -8.35 9.57
CA GLN A 48 -3.38 -9.11 10.50
C GLN A 48 -4.87 -9.09 10.14
N ILE A 49 -5.18 -9.35 8.85
CA ILE A 49 -6.55 -9.35 8.32
C ILE A 49 -6.81 -10.57 7.42
N PRO A 50 -8.08 -10.92 7.15
CA PRO A 50 -8.41 -12.04 6.27
C PRO A 50 -7.89 -11.86 4.84
N LEU A 51 -7.52 -12.97 4.19
CA LEU A 51 -7.04 -12.99 2.81
C LEU A 51 -8.03 -12.38 1.81
N SER A 52 -9.34 -12.58 2.05
CA SER A 52 -10.42 -12.01 1.23
C SER A 52 -10.35 -10.48 1.16
N ASN A 53 -9.92 -9.81 2.24
CA ASN A 53 -9.75 -8.36 2.28
C ASN A 53 -8.61 -7.92 1.36
N ILE A 54 -7.52 -8.70 1.26
CA ILE A 54 -6.40 -8.37 0.38
C ILE A 54 -6.82 -8.40 -1.08
N SER A 55 -7.55 -9.45 -1.49
CA SER A 55 -8.12 -9.53 -2.83
C SER A 55 -9.03 -8.33 -3.14
N TYR A 56 -9.89 -7.94 -2.20
CA TYR A 56 -10.73 -6.76 -2.33
C TYR A 56 -9.91 -5.47 -2.47
N TYR A 57 -8.92 -5.25 -1.60
CA TYR A 57 -8.07 -4.05 -1.65
C TYR A 57 -7.27 -3.92 -2.94
N LEU A 58 -6.74 -5.03 -3.47
CA LEU A 58 -6.05 -5.03 -4.76
C LEU A 58 -6.99 -4.68 -5.92
N LYS A 59 -8.21 -5.22 -5.91
CA LYS A 59 -9.23 -4.87 -6.92
C LYS A 59 -9.59 -3.39 -6.85
N GLN A 60 -9.80 -2.85 -5.65
CA GLN A 60 -10.10 -1.43 -5.45
C GLN A 60 -8.93 -0.54 -5.84
N HIS A 61 -7.69 -0.91 -5.50
CA HIS A 61 -6.49 -0.20 -5.91
C HIS A 61 -6.39 -0.08 -7.45
N ALA A 62 -6.65 -1.16 -8.18
CA ALA A 62 -6.62 -1.16 -9.65
C ALA A 62 -7.71 -0.27 -10.29
N ILE A 63 -8.84 -0.07 -9.59
CA ILE A 63 -9.91 0.85 -10.03
C ILE A 63 -9.52 2.30 -9.71
N LEU A 64 -9.12 2.56 -8.46
CA LEU A 64 -8.84 3.90 -7.95
C LEU A 64 -7.56 4.53 -8.52
N SER A 65 -6.58 3.72 -8.94
CA SER A 65 -5.34 4.19 -9.58
C SER A 65 -5.57 5.02 -10.86
N LYS A 66 -6.78 4.91 -11.45
CA LYS A 66 -7.22 5.70 -12.60
C LYS A 66 -7.75 7.09 -12.24
N THR A 67 -8.02 7.34 -10.95
CA THR A 67 -8.52 8.63 -10.46
C THR A 67 -7.36 9.55 -10.12
N ILE A 68 -7.49 10.85 -10.44
CA ILE A 68 -6.39 11.82 -10.31
C ILE A 68 -5.89 11.91 -8.86
N GLY A 69 -6.81 12.09 -7.90
CA GLY A 69 -6.45 12.28 -6.49
C GLY A 69 -5.74 11.07 -5.89
N TYR A 70 -6.29 9.87 -6.08
CA TYR A 70 -5.66 8.65 -5.58
C TYR A 70 -4.32 8.36 -6.26
N SER A 71 -4.24 8.56 -7.58
CA SER A 71 -2.99 8.36 -8.35
C SER A 71 -1.89 9.31 -7.90
N TYR A 72 -2.25 10.57 -7.58
CA TYR A 72 -1.31 11.56 -7.06
C TYR A 72 -0.72 11.13 -5.72
N VAL A 73 -1.56 10.75 -4.76
CA VAL A 73 -1.11 10.26 -3.44
C VAL A 73 -0.26 8.99 -3.57
N PHE A 74 -0.69 8.04 -4.40
CA PHE A 74 0.07 6.82 -4.68
C PHE A 74 1.49 7.13 -5.20
N LYS A 75 1.62 8.06 -6.14
CA LYS A 75 2.93 8.44 -6.71
C LYS A 75 3.83 9.13 -5.69
N GLN A 76 3.28 9.95 -4.79
CA GLN A 76 4.07 10.55 -3.72
C GLN A 76 4.64 9.50 -2.76
N ILE A 77 3.79 8.56 -2.33
CA ILE A 77 4.22 7.45 -1.47
C ILE A 77 5.25 6.57 -2.17
N GLU A 78 5.06 6.29 -3.46
CA GLU A 78 6.01 5.52 -4.25
C GLU A 78 7.36 6.23 -4.39
N ALA A 79 7.37 7.55 -4.59
CA ALA A 79 8.61 8.33 -4.66
C ALA A 79 9.37 8.32 -3.33
N ASP A 80 8.67 8.50 -2.20
CA ASP A 80 9.25 8.41 -0.87
C ASP A 80 9.81 7.01 -0.58
N LEU A 81 9.09 5.95 -0.95
CA LEU A 81 9.54 4.57 -0.82
C LEU A 81 10.84 4.30 -1.60
N ILE A 82 10.90 4.75 -2.86
CA ILE A 82 12.11 4.61 -3.68
C ILE A 82 13.27 5.35 -3.04
N HIS A 83 13.06 6.56 -2.53
CA HIS A 83 14.10 7.33 -1.85
C HIS A 83 14.62 6.64 -0.58
N ARG A 84 13.74 6.02 0.23
CA ARG A 84 14.13 5.27 1.44
C ARG A 84 14.91 3.99 1.15
N CYS A 85 14.67 3.37 0.01
CA CYS A 85 15.25 2.08 -0.37
C CYS A 85 16.49 2.20 -1.27
N GLN A 86 16.96 3.42 -1.55
CA GLN A 86 18.26 3.71 -2.16
C GLN A 86 19.39 3.61 -1.14
#